data_AF-A0A973B1L6-F1
#
_entry.id   AF-A0A973B1L6-F1
#
_cell.length_a   1.000
_cell.length_b   1.000
_cell.length_c   1.000
_cell.angle_alpha   90.00
_cell.angle_beta   90.00
_cell.angle_gamma   90.00
#
_symmetry.space_group_name_H-M   'P 1'
#
loop_
_entity.id
_entity.type
_entity.pdbx_description
1 polymer ?
#
loop_
_entity_poly.entity_id
_entity_poly.type
_entity_poly.pdbx_seq_one_letter_code
_entity_poly.pdbx_strand_id
1 'polypeptide(L)' 'DSIRPIVLETIEIFGVDRCMFASNFPVDKLYSDYGTIFRAYSQITAGFTADERARLFAGTAQDFYALGT' A
#
# COMPACT_ATOMS: atom_id res chain seq x y z
N ASP A 1 12.97 -8.81 9.92
CA ASP A 1 13.30 -7.56 9.22
C ASP A 1 12.05 -6.72 8.96
N SER A 2 12.21 -5.41 8.80
CA SER A 2 11.12 -4.47 8.56
C SER A 2 10.99 -4.17 7.07
N ILE A 3 9.76 -4.16 6.53
CA ILE A 3 9.47 -3.78 5.14
C ILE A 3 9.46 -2.25 4.93
N ARG A 4 9.53 -1.45 6.02
CA ARG A 4 9.44 0.02 5.98
C ARG A 4 10.36 0.69 4.96
N PRO A 5 11.68 0.43 4.90
CA PRO A 5 12.55 1.13 3.97
C PRO A 5 12.15 0.88 2.51
N ILE A 6 11.84 -0.37 2.16
CA ILE A 6 11.43 -0.76 0.80
C ILE A 6 10.14 -0.04 0.40
N VAL A 7 9.15 0.02 1.31
CA VAL A 7 7.88 0.70 1.03
C VAL A 7 8.08 2.20 0.82
N LEU A 8 8.83 2.87 1.70
CA LEU A 8 9.03 4.31 1.60
C LEU A 8 9.87 4.71 0.38
N GLU A 9 10.94 3.96 0.09
CA GLU A 9 11.79 4.21 -1.08
C GLU A 9 11.01 3.99 -2.39
N THR A 10 10.17 2.97 -2.45
CA THR A 10 9.29 2.75 -3.61
C THR A 10 8.36 3.94 -3.83
N ILE A 11 7.73 4.44 -2.77
CA ILE A 11 6.84 5.59 -2.87
C ILE A 11 7.61 6.87 -3.22
N GLU A 12 8.81 7.07 -2.69
CA GLU A 12 9.69 8.19 -3.02
C GLU A 12 10.08 8.20 -4.51
N ILE A 13 10.42 7.02 -5.07
CA ILE A 13 10.82 6.88 -6.47
C ILE A 13 9.64 7.11 -7.43
N PHE A 14 8.48 6.49 -7.14
CA PHE A 14 7.38 6.43 -8.10
C PHE A 14 6.29 7.48 -7.89
N GLY A 15 6.15 8.00 -6.67
CA GLY A 15 5.07 8.86 -6.23
C GLY A 15 3.80 8.08 -5.84
N VAL A 16 2.97 8.68 -4.99
CA VAL A 16 1.73 8.07 -4.47
C VAL A 16 0.72 7.72 -5.57
N ASP A 17 0.73 8.47 -6.67
CA ASP A 17 -0.16 8.25 -7.82
C ASP A 17 0.23 7.06 -8.70
N ARG A 18 1.34 6.39 -8.40
CA ARG A 18 1.82 5.19 -9.12
C ARG A 18 2.12 4.01 -8.19
N CYS A 19 1.80 4.12 -6.91
CA CYS A 19 1.91 3.04 -5.94
C CYS A 19 0.52 2.64 -5.43
N MET A 20 0.32 1.34 -5.21
CA MET A 20 -0.88 0.79 -4.59
C MET A 20 -0.52 -0.38 -3.68
N PHE A 21 -1.27 -0.58 -2.60
CA PHE A 21 -1.04 -1.71 -1.70
C PHE A 21 -1.83 -2.95 -2.12
N ALA A 22 -1.17 -4.10 -2.03
CA ALA A 22 -1.76 -5.40 -2.28
C ALA A 22 -1.29 -6.39 -1.20
N SER A 23 -2.14 -7.34 -0.87
CA SER A 23 -1.87 -8.31 0.19
C SER A 23 -1.19 -9.58 -0.31
N ASN A 24 -1.23 -9.85 -1.62
CA ASN A 24 -0.82 -11.12 -2.24
C ASN A 24 -1.48 -12.37 -1.60
N PHE A 25 -2.61 -12.20 -0.90
CA PHE A 25 -3.36 -13.33 -0.35
C PHE A 25 -4.00 -14.17 -1.47
N PRO A 26 -4.06 -15.50 -1.32
CA PRO A 26 -3.73 -16.26 -0.11
C PRO A 26 -2.28 -16.76 -0.01
N VAL A 27 -1.38 -16.39 -0.92
CA VAL A 27 0.02 -16.89 -0.90
C VAL A 27 0.77 -16.42 0.34
N ASP A 28 0.61 -15.13 0.68
CA ASP A 28 1.29 -14.52 1.83
C ASP A 28 0.83 -15.04 3.19
N LYS A 29 -0.22 -15.88 3.26
CA LYS A 29 -0.63 -16.56 4.49
C LYS A 29 0.48 -17.44 5.09
N LEU A 30 1.49 -17.79 4.29
CA LEU A 30 2.67 -18.54 4.71
C LEU A 30 3.60 -17.70 5.62
N TYR A 31 3.49 -16.36 5.56
CA TYR A 31 4.40 -15.44 6.22
C TYR A 31 3.69 -14.48 7.20
N SER A 32 2.42 -14.14 6.94
CA SER A 32 1.66 -13.21 7.78
C SER A 32 0.16 -13.41 7.64
N ASP A 33 -0.63 -12.80 8.53
CA ASP A 33 -2.08 -12.68 8.39
C ASP A 33 -2.45 -11.37 7.67
N TYR A 34 -3.63 -11.36 7.05
CA TYR A 34 -4.09 -10.23 6.23
C TYR A 34 -4.14 -8.92 7.02
N GLY A 35 -4.61 -8.99 8.27
CA GLY A 35 -4.72 -7.82 9.14
C GLY A 35 -3.34 -7.25 9.49
N THR A 36 -2.35 -8.11 9.69
CA THR A 36 -0.97 -7.69 9.98
C THR A 36 -0.33 -7.01 8.77
N ILE A 37 -0.53 -7.53 7.56
CA ILE A 37 -0.06 -6.86 6.33
C ILE A 37 -0.69 -5.47 6.19
N PHE A 38 -2.01 -5.38 6.34
CA PHE A 38 -2.71 -4.10 6.23
C PHE A 38 -2.23 -3.09 7.29
N ARG A 39 -2.10 -3.53 8.56
CA ARG A 39 -1.58 -2.69 9.64
C ARG A 39 -0.16 -2.20 9.37
N ALA A 40 0.72 -3.04 8.80
CA ALA A 40 2.07 -2.66 8.46
C ALA A 40 2.10 -1.49 7.47
N TYR A 41 1.35 -1.57 6.36
CA TYR A 41 1.24 -0.46 5.40
C TYR A 41 0.64 0.81 6.04
N SER A 42 -0.40 0.64 6.86
CA SER A 42 -1.06 1.77 7.55
C SER A 42 -0.12 2.49 8.51
N GLN A 43 0.72 1.75 9.25
CA GLN A 43 1.73 2.30 10.16
C GLN A 43 2.89 2.97 9.41
N ILE A 44 3.36 2.36 8.32
CA ILE A 44 4.46 2.92 7.52
C ILE A 44 4.09 4.30 6.97
N THR A 45 2.86 4.44 6.49
CA THR A 45 2.30 5.67 5.91
C THR A 45 1.61 6.59 6.92
N ALA A 46 1.86 6.43 8.23
CA ALA A 46 1.18 7.22 9.27
C ALA A 46 1.45 8.74 9.18
N GLY A 47 2.57 9.16 8.59
CA GLY A 47 2.92 10.57 8.39
C GLY A 47 2.42 11.18 7.08
N PHE A 48 1.73 10.41 6.24
CA PHE A 48 1.21 10.87 4.95
C PHE A 48 -0.14 11.57 5.16
N THR A 49 -0.47 12.49 4.26
CA THR A 49 -1.78 13.16 4.25
C THR A 49 -2.92 12.16 3.97
N ALA A 50 -4.14 12.57 4.29
CA ALA A 50 -5.33 11.77 4.02
C ALA A 50 -5.46 11.43 2.52
N ASP A 51 -5.20 12.41 1.65
CA ASP A 51 -5.30 12.24 0.20
C ASP A 51 -4.24 11.29 -0.35
N GLU A 52 -2.98 11.43 0.09
CA GLU A 52 -1.91 10.49 -0.28
C GLU A 52 -2.22 9.05 0.13
N ARG A 53 -2.75 8.87 1.36
CA ARG A 53 -3.20 7.55 1.81
C ARG A 53 -4.38 7.06 0.98
N ALA A 54 -5.34 7.91 0.63
CA ALA A 54 -6.45 7.54 -0.23
C ALA A 54 -5.97 7.05 -1.61
N ARG A 55 -4.95 7.69 -2.20
CA ARG A 55 -4.29 7.22 -3.43
C ARG A 55 -3.70 5.82 -3.24
N LEU A 56 -2.85 5.62 -2.23
CA LEU A 56 -2.14 4.36 -2.00
C LEU A 56 -3.05 3.17 -1.65
N PHE A 57 -4.13 3.40 -0.90
CA PHE A 57 -5.01 2.32 -0.41
C PHE A 57 -6.18 2.01 -1.34
N ALA A 58 -6.51 2.88 -2.30
CA ALA A 58 -7.61 2.63 -3.24
C ALA A 58 -7.47 3.39 -4.56
N GLY A 59 -7.26 4.71 -4.52
CA GLY A 59 -7.39 5.60 -5.68
C GLY A 59 -6.51 5.22 -6.87
N THR A 60 -5.24 4.89 -6.61
CA THR A 60 -4.32 4.49 -7.68
C THR A 60 -4.75 3.18 -8.34
N ALA A 61 -5.26 2.22 -7.57
CA ALA A 61 -5.79 0.97 -8.13
C ALA A 61 -7.10 1.20 -8.90
N GLN A 62 -7.98 2.07 -8.41
CA GLN A 62 -9.24 2.43 -9.07
C GLN A 62 -8.97 3.04 -10.45
N ASP A 63 -8.05 4.00 -10.54
CA ASP A 63 -7.68 4.63 -11.82
C ASP A 63 -7.00 3.63 -12.74
N PHE A 64 -6.00 2.89 -12.23
CA PHE A 64 -5.19 1.98 -13.05
C PHE A 64 -6.01 0.83 -13.65
N TYR A 65 -6.90 0.24 -12.85
CA TYR A 65 -7.76 -0.87 -13.29
C TYR A 65 -9.12 -0.42 -13.84
N ALA A 66 -9.36 0.89 -13.96
CA ALA A 66 -10.64 1.46 -14.38
C ALA A 66 -11.83 0.89 -13.59
N LEU A 67 -11.67 0.77 -12.28
CA LEU A 67 -12.73 0.34 -11.37
C LEU A 67 -13.66 1.53 -11.17
N GLY A 68 -14.68 1.66 -12.01
CA GLY A 68 -15.68 2.73 -11.88
C GLY A 68 -16.23 2.79 -10.45
N THR A 69 -16.22 3.98 -9.86
CA THR A 69 -16.77 4.26 -8.54
C THR A 69 -18.16 4.85 -8.63
#